data_AF-A0A558AC69-F1
#
_entry.id   AF-A0A558AC69-F1
#
_cell.length_a   1.000
_cell.length_b   1.000
_cell.length_c   1.000
_cell.angle_alpha   90.00
_cell.angle_beta   90.00
_cell.angle_gamma   90.00
#
_symmetry.space_group_name_H-M   'P 1'
#
loop_
_entity.id
_entity.type
_entity.pdbx_description
1 polymer ?
#
loop_
_entity_poly.entity_id
_entity_poly.type
_entity_poly.pdbx_seq_one_letter_code
_entity_poly.pdbx_strand_id
1 'polypeptide(L)'
;GDGGGGGGMGPSGGPPSTQPPGNVRQWIEEAIKEMQAQGIPVTDADINRIWTIIEKESGGNPNAINLWDSNAKAGHPSKGLMQCIDSTFNSYKLPGHDNIYNPVDNIIAGVRYTLSRYGSFANHPGLKSMAHGGGYVGY
;
A
#
# COMPACT_ATOMS: atom_id res chain seq x y z
N GLY A 1 21.42 20.00 22.29
CA GLY A 1 20.54 19.81 21.13
C GLY A 1 21.44 19.52 19.97
N ASP A 2 21.29 18.35 19.35
CA ASP A 2 22.10 17.94 18.21
C ASP A 2 21.17 17.41 17.14
N GLY A 3 21.13 18.13 16.02
CA GLY A 3 20.33 17.79 14.85
C GLY A 3 21.13 16.88 13.92
N GLY A 4 20.63 15.67 13.70
CA GLY A 4 21.09 14.76 12.66
C GLY A 4 19.98 14.52 11.65
N GLY A 5 20.21 14.86 10.38
CA GLY A 5 19.21 14.92 9.31
C GLY A 5 18.43 13.63 9.06
N GLY A 6 17.10 13.70 9.17
CA GLY A 6 16.17 12.71 8.64
C GLY A 6 16.07 12.85 7.12
N GLY A 7 17.08 12.33 6.41
CA GLY A 7 17.17 12.45 4.95
C GLY A 7 16.03 11.72 4.24
N GLY A 8 15.23 12.48 3.48
CA GLY A 8 14.45 11.99 2.33
C GLY A 8 13.39 10.90 2.56
N MET A 9 13.07 10.52 3.79
CA MET A 9 12.20 9.37 4.08
C MET A 9 10.77 9.75 4.44
N GLY A 10 10.36 11.02 4.39
CA GLY A 10 9.02 11.44 4.79
C GLY A 10 8.72 11.23 6.29
N PRO A 11 7.50 11.59 6.75
CA PRO A 11 7.17 11.64 8.17
C PRO A 11 7.13 10.29 8.89
N SER A 12 6.87 9.17 8.20
CA SER A 12 6.89 7.84 8.84
C SER A 12 8.28 7.20 8.93
N GLY A 13 9.32 7.83 8.36
CA GLY A 13 10.68 7.31 8.42
C GLY A 13 10.89 6.02 7.63
N GLY A 14 11.90 5.25 8.01
CA GLY A 14 12.23 3.96 7.41
C GLY A 14 11.49 2.77 8.03
N PRO A 15 11.55 1.59 7.42
CA PRO A 15 10.85 0.40 7.90
C PRO A 15 11.39 -0.11 9.25
N PRO A 16 10.57 -0.84 10.01
CA PRO A 16 11.05 -1.57 11.19
C PRO A 16 12.09 -2.64 10.78
N SER A 17 12.97 -3.00 11.72
CA SER A 17 14.01 -4.01 11.50
C SER A 17 13.47 -5.45 11.46
N THR A 18 12.27 -5.67 11.99
CA THR A 18 11.59 -6.97 12.00
C THR A 18 10.44 -6.99 11.01
N GLN A 19 10.17 -8.15 10.42
CA GLN A 19 8.93 -8.35 9.67
C GLN A 19 7.76 -8.61 10.64
N PRO A 20 6.58 -8.06 10.34
CA PRO A 20 5.36 -8.40 11.07
C PRO A 20 5.02 -9.88 10.87
N PRO A 21 4.46 -10.56 11.88
CA PRO A 21 4.03 -11.95 11.77
C PRO A 21 2.83 -12.09 10.82
N GLY A 22 2.68 -13.28 10.23
CA GLY A 22 1.59 -13.61 9.31
C GLY A 22 2.07 -13.76 7.87
N ASN A 23 1.11 -13.83 6.94
CA ASN A 23 1.38 -13.86 5.52
C ASN A 23 0.45 -12.92 4.76
N VAL A 24 0.81 -12.60 3.52
CA VAL A 24 0.09 -11.64 2.67
C VAL A 24 -1.40 -11.98 2.57
N ARG A 25 -1.78 -13.25 2.48
CA ARG A 25 -3.18 -13.64 2.37
C ARG A 25 -3.97 -13.29 3.63
N GLN A 26 -3.42 -13.61 4.80
CA GLN A 26 -4.05 -13.29 6.08
C GLN A 26 -4.24 -11.78 6.25
N TRP A 27 -3.24 -10.98 5.90
CA TRP A 27 -3.33 -9.52 5.99
C TRP A 27 -4.37 -8.93 5.02
N ILE A 28 -4.52 -9.50 3.82
CA ILE A 28 -5.58 -9.09 2.88
C ILE A 28 -6.96 -9.41 3.45
N GLU A 29 -7.16 -10.64 3.95
CA GLU A 29 -8.45 -11.07 4.52
C GLU A 29 -8.84 -10.20 5.73
N GLU A 30 -7.87 -9.87 6.60
CA GLU A 30 -8.07 -8.97 7.74
C GLU A 30 -8.43 -7.55 7.29
N ALA A 31 -7.69 -6.98 6.34
CA ALA A 31 -7.97 -5.65 5.79
C ALA A 31 -9.36 -5.57 5.13
N ILE A 32 -9.77 -6.61 4.39
CA ILE A 32 -11.12 -6.69 3.80
C ILE A 32 -12.17 -6.66 4.89
N LYS A 33 -12.01 -7.46 5.95
CA LYS A 33 -12.96 -7.52 7.06
C LYS A 33 -13.13 -6.17 7.75
N GLU A 34 -12.02 -5.47 8.02
CA GLU A 34 -12.07 -4.14 8.65
C GLU A 34 -12.71 -3.09 7.74
N MET A 35 -12.38 -3.11 6.45
CA MET A 35 -13.00 -2.22 5.46
C MET A 35 -14.52 -2.48 5.33
N GLN A 36 -14.94 -3.74 5.30
CA GLN A 36 -16.36 -4.12 5.28
C GLN A 36 -17.10 -3.65 6.54
N ALA A 37 -16.47 -3.74 7.71
CA ALA A 37 -17.05 -3.22 8.96
C ALA A 37 -17.29 -1.70 8.92
N GLN A 38 -16.57 -0.97 8.06
CA GLN A 38 -16.73 0.46 7.82
C GLN A 38 -17.63 0.78 6.60
N GLY A 39 -18.26 -0.23 6.00
CA GLY A 39 -19.15 -0.06 4.85
C GLY A 39 -18.44 0.21 3.52
N ILE A 40 -17.12 -0.02 3.45
CA ILE A 40 -16.36 0.11 2.21
C ILE A 40 -16.68 -1.09 1.31
N PRO A 41 -17.01 -0.89 0.01
CA PRO A 41 -17.48 -1.94 -0.88
C PRO A 41 -16.32 -2.81 -1.41
N VAL A 42 -15.73 -3.62 -0.52
CA VAL A 42 -14.72 -4.64 -0.85
C VAL A 42 -15.24 -6.03 -0.49
N THR A 43 -14.83 -7.03 -1.27
CA THR A 43 -15.32 -8.41 -1.09
C THR A 43 -14.17 -9.41 -1.19
N ASP A 44 -14.42 -10.65 -0.78
CA ASP A 44 -13.46 -11.76 -0.92
C ASP A 44 -13.06 -12.00 -2.39
N ALA A 45 -13.91 -11.62 -3.34
CA ALA A 45 -13.59 -11.68 -4.77
C ALA A 45 -12.44 -10.72 -5.18
N ASP A 46 -12.09 -9.75 -4.34
CA ASP A 46 -11.00 -8.80 -4.57
C ASP A 46 -9.66 -9.29 -4.02
N ILE A 47 -9.63 -10.37 -3.23
CA ILE A 47 -8.40 -10.93 -2.64
C ILE A 47 -7.32 -11.12 -3.71
N ASN A 48 -7.66 -11.76 -4.82
CA ASN A 48 -6.69 -12.03 -5.89
C ASN A 48 -6.19 -10.73 -6.55
N ARG A 49 -7.04 -9.70 -6.68
CA ARG A 49 -6.65 -8.41 -7.25
C ARG A 49 -5.67 -7.67 -6.34
N ILE A 50 -5.98 -7.64 -5.04
CA ILE A 50 -5.13 -7.03 -4.02
C ILE A 50 -3.80 -7.78 -3.95
N TRP A 51 -3.83 -9.12 -3.94
CA TRP A 51 -2.63 -9.96 -3.99
C TRP A 51 -1.75 -9.61 -5.19
N THR A 52 -2.32 -9.55 -6.41
CA THR A 52 -1.56 -9.23 -7.61
C THR A 52 -0.91 -7.84 -7.51
N ILE A 53 -1.59 -6.84 -6.96
CA ILE A 53 -1.00 -5.52 -6.74
C ILE A 53 0.19 -5.65 -5.77
N ILE A 54 0.00 -6.28 -4.61
CA ILE A 54 1.06 -6.43 -3.61
C ILE A 54 2.28 -7.17 -4.15
N GLU A 55 2.06 -8.26 -4.90
CA GLU A 55 3.13 -9.04 -5.51
C GLU A 55 3.94 -8.19 -6.50
N LYS A 56 3.28 -7.34 -7.29
CA LYS A 56 3.94 -6.50 -8.28
C LYS A 56 4.61 -5.26 -7.67
N GLU A 57 4.03 -4.69 -6.62
CA GLU A 57 4.49 -3.45 -5.99
C GLU A 57 5.63 -3.71 -4.99
N SER A 58 5.53 -4.77 -4.19
CA SER A 58 6.46 -5.01 -3.07
C SER A 58 7.04 -6.43 -3.02
N GLY A 59 6.58 -7.33 -3.91
CA GLY A 59 6.90 -8.76 -3.80
C GLY A 59 6.36 -9.40 -2.52
N GLY A 60 5.36 -8.78 -1.87
CA GLY A 60 4.85 -9.23 -0.57
C GLY A 60 5.67 -8.81 0.64
N ASN A 61 6.63 -7.89 0.47
CA ASN A 61 7.45 -7.39 1.58
C ASN A 61 6.79 -6.18 2.27
N PRO A 62 6.28 -6.30 3.51
CA PRO A 62 5.66 -5.18 4.23
C PRO A 62 6.65 -4.07 4.60
N ASN A 63 7.95 -4.35 4.56
CA ASN A 63 9.01 -3.39 4.84
C ASN A 63 9.62 -2.79 3.55
N ALA A 64 8.98 -3.01 2.39
CA ALA A 64 9.45 -2.48 1.12
C ALA A 64 9.49 -0.94 1.14
N ILE A 65 10.55 -0.37 0.56
CA ILE A 65 10.72 1.07 0.35
C ILE A 65 11.32 1.31 -1.03
N ASN A 66 10.69 2.18 -1.81
CA ASN A 66 11.22 2.64 -3.09
C ASN A 66 12.02 3.94 -2.87
N LEU A 67 13.31 3.92 -3.20
CA LEU A 67 14.24 5.05 -3.03
C LEU A 67 14.75 5.65 -4.35
N TRP A 68 14.25 5.19 -5.51
CA TRP A 68 14.83 5.54 -6.81
C TRP A 68 13.93 6.41 -7.69
N ASP A 69 12.62 6.40 -7.44
CA ASP A 69 11.64 7.13 -8.24
C ASP A 69 11.61 8.64 -7.97
N SER A 70 10.73 9.36 -8.67
CA SER A 70 10.56 10.81 -8.49
C SER A 70 10.04 11.17 -7.10
N ASN A 71 9.24 10.31 -6.47
CA ASN A 71 8.69 10.56 -5.14
C ASN A 71 9.79 10.49 -4.09
N ALA A 72 10.65 9.47 -4.16
CA ALA A 72 11.84 9.32 -3.33
C ALA A 72 12.80 10.51 -3.49
N LYS A 73 13.04 10.96 -4.73
CA LYS A 73 13.84 12.17 -4.99
C LYS A 73 13.22 13.43 -4.40
N ALA A 74 11.88 13.49 -4.31
CA ALA A 74 11.15 14.55 -3.65
C ALA A 74 11.03 14.37 -2.12
N GLY A 75 11.62 13.31 -1.54
CA GLY A 75 11.58 13.05 -0.10
C GLY A 75 10.31 12.36 0.41
N HIS A 76 9.53 11.76 -0.50
CA HIS A 76 8.26 11.09 -0.22
C HIS A 76 8.25 9.65 -0.77
N PRO A 77 9.19 8.78 -0.37
CA PRO A 77 9.30 7.44 -0.93
C PRO A 77 8.05 6.61 -0.68
N SER A 78 7.73 5.75 -1.65
CA SER A 78 6.66 4.75 -1.54
C SER A 78 7.06 3.60 -0.60
N LYS A 79 6.10 3.11 0.20
CA LYS A 79 6.35 2.22 1.34
C LYS A 79 5.28 1.13 1.50
N GLY A 80 5.71 -0.01 2.03
CA GLY A 80 4.85 -1.11 2.42
C GLY A 80 4.30 -1.93 1.26
N LEU A 81 3.32 -2.79 1.56
CA LEU A 81 2.81 -3.81 0.63
C LEU A 81 2.25 -3.25 -0.67
N MET A 82 1.50 -2.15 -0.58
CA MET A 82 0.85 -1.46 -1.70
C MET A 82 1.61 -0.21 -2.13
N GLN A 83 2.86 -0.02 -1.67
CA GLN A 83 3.74 1.08 -2.06
C GLN A 83 3.08 2.48 -1.95
N CYS A 84 2.43 2.74 -0.81
CA CYS A 84 1.86 4.06 -0.52
C CYS A 84 2.94 5.07 -0.16
N ILE A 85 2.81 6.32 -0.63
CA ILE A 85 3.54 7.46 -0.03
C ILE A 85 2.80 7.97 1.21
N ASP A 86 3.51 8.68 2.08
CA ASP A 86 2.97 9.17 3.37
C ASP A 86 1.69 9.99 3.25
N SER A 87 1.58 10.86 2.24
CA SER A 87 0.38 11.69 2.03
C SER A 87 -0.84 10.85 1.61
N THR A 88 -0.63 9.87 0.72
CA THR A 88 -1.66 8.90 0.34
C THR A 88 -2.08 8.07 1.54
N PHE A 89 -1.13 7.48 2.27
CA PHE A 89 -1.43 6.67 3.44
C PHE A 89 -2.30 7.45 4.45
N ASN A 90 -1.89 8.66 4.80
CA ASN A 90 -2.62 9.47 5.78
C ASN A 90 -4.01 9.92 5.30
N SER A 91 -4.22 10.06 3.98
CA SER A 91 -5.52 10.44 3.42
C SER A 91 -6.51 9.27 3.37
N TYR A 92 -6.01 8.03 3.28
CA TYR A 92 -6.81 6.85 3.01
C TYR A 92 -6.75 5.77 4.10
N LYS A 93 -5.97 5.94 5.17
CA LYS A 93 -6.03 5.07 6.35
C LYS A 93 -7.37 5.15 7.07
N LEU A 94 -7.78 4.06 7.70
CA LEU A 94 -8.91 4.07 8.63
C LEU A 94 -8.47 4.66 9.99
N PRO A 95 -9.39 5.23 10.79
CA PRO A 95 -9.07 5.64 12.16
C PRO A 95 -8.48 4.47 12.97
N GLY A 96 -7.35 4.69 13.64
CA GLY A 96 -6.62 3.64 14.38
C GLY A 96 -5.57 2.88 13.57
N HIS A 97 -5.49 3.11 12.25
CA HIS A 97 -4.53 2.48 11.34
C HIS A 97 -3.39 3.44 10.99
N ASP A 98 -2.54 3.74 11.97
CA ASP A 98 -1.57 4.83 11.89
C ASP A 98 -0.16 4.40 11.45
N ASN A 99 0.05 3.13 11.08
CA ASN A 99 1.37 2.60 10.75
C ASN A 99 1.48 2.17 9.28
N ILE A 100 2.21 2.93 8.47
CA ILE A 100 2.39 2.63 7.03
C ILE A 100 3.11 1.30 6.74
N TYR A 101 3.87 0.77 7.70
CA TYR A 101 4.56 -0.53 7.60
C TYR A 101 3.76 -1.66 8.25
N ASN A 102 2.63 -1.37 8.90
CA ASN A 102 1.67 -2.40 9.26
C ASN A 102 1.00 -2.90 7.96
N PRO A 103 1.04 -4.20 7.68
CA PRO A 103 0.55 -4.76 6.42
C PRO A 103 -0.95 -4.51 6.23
N VAL A 104 -1.75 -4.61 7.29
CA VAL A 104 -3.20 -4.39 7.25
C VAL A 104 -3.50 -2.91 6.98
N ASP A 105 -2.89 -1.99 7.74
CA ASP A 105 -3.06 -0.55 7.55
C ASP A 105 -2.68 -0.11 6.13
N ASN A 106 -1.56 -0.63 5.61
CA ASN A 106 -1.06 -0.29 4.28
C ASN A 106 -2.01 -0.80 3.18
N ILE A 107 -2.55 -2.02 3.34
CA ILE A 107 -3.55 -2.57 2.43
C ILE A 107 -4.82 -1.72 2.45
N ILE A 108 -5.31 -1.36 3.63
CA ILE A 108 -6.49 -0.51 3.79
C ILE A 108 -6.32 0.81 3.03
N ALA A 109 -5.19 1.50 3.25
CA ALA A 109 -4.93 2.77 2.60
C ALA A 109 -4.79 2.62 1.08
N GLY A 110 -4.05 1.63 0.60
CA GLY A 110 -3.83 1.39 -0.84
C GLY A 110 -5.11 0.98 -1.58
N VAL A 111 -5.96 0.15 -0.97
CA VAL A 111 -7.25 -0.24 -1.53
C VAL A 111 -8.19 0.96 -1.58
N ARG A 112 -8.31 1.73 -0.49
CA ARG A 112 -9.17 2.92 -0.46
C ARG A 112 -8.70 3.99 -1.45
N TYR A 113 -7.39 4.16 -1.61
CA TYR A 113 -6.82 5.00 -2.67
C TYR A 113 -7.21 4.49 -4.06
N THR A 114 -7.05 3.19 -4.32
CA THR A 114 -7.43 2.56 -5.60
C THR A 114 -8.89 2.81 -5.94
N LEU A 115 -9.79 2.57 -5.00
CA LEU A 115 -11.23 2.78 -5.18
C LEU A 115 -11.56 4.26 -5.39
N SER A 116 -10.96 5.16 -4.62
CA SER A 116 -11.20 6.60 -4.76
C SER A 116 -10.67 7.17 -6.08
N ARG A 117 -9.46 6.76 -6.47
CA ARG A 117 -8.75 7.32 -7.63
C ARG A 117 -9.22 6.74 -8.97
N TYR A 118 -9.62 5.46 -8.98
CA TYR A 118 -9.95 4.72 -10.20
C TYR A 118 -11.41 4.22 -10.24
N GLY A 119 -12.16 4.32 -9.14
CA GLY A 119 -13.55 3.86 -9.02
C GLY A 119 -13.71 2.35 -8.84
N SER A 120 -12.74 1.54 -9.29
CA SER A 120 -12.72 0.09 -9.10
C SER A 120 -11.32 -0.48 -9.36
N PHE A 121 -11.06 -1.69 -8.89
CA PHE A 121 -9.83 -2.42 -9.23
C PHE A 121 -9.69 -2.68 -10.74
N ALA A 122 -10.80 -2.82 -11.48
CA ALA A 122 -10.75 -3.03 -12.94
C ALA A 122 -10.16 -1.82 -13.70
N ASN A 123 -10.26 -0.63 -13.10
CA ASN A 123 -9.70 0.60 -13.65
C ASN A 123 -8.28 0.89 -13.13
N HIS A 124 -7.77 0.11 -12.18
CA HIS A 124 -6.38 0.23 -11.74
C HIS A 124 -5.44 0.02 -12.95
N PRO A 125 -4.52 0.95 -13.28
CA PRO A 125 -3.70 0.90 -14.49
C PRO A 125 -2.99 -0.44 -14.71
N GLY A 126 -2.32 -0.96 -13.68
CA GLY A 126 -1.61 -2.25 -13.76
C GLY A 126 -2.53 -3.45 -14.03
N LEU A 127 -3.63 -3.58 -13.27
CA LEU A 127 -4.60 -4.66 -13.48
C LEU A 127 -5.28 -4.55 -14.84
N LYS A 128 -5.64 -3.33 -15.27
CA LYS A 128 -6.23 -3.07 -16.58
C LYS A 128 -5.28 -3.45 -17.71
N SER A 129 -4.01 -3.04 -17.62
CA SER A 129 -2.98 -3.39 -18.61
C SER A 129 -2.83 -4.90 -18.73
N MET A 130 -2.72 -5.61 -17.60
CA MET A 130 -2.64 -7.08 -17.57
C MET A 130 -3.87 -7.76 -18.18
N ALA A 131 -5.07 -7.24 -17.92
CA ALA A 131 -6.31 -7.76 -18.51
C ALA A 131 -6.36 -7.62 -20.04
N HIS A 132 -5.60 -6.69 -20.61
CA HIS A 132 -5.46 -6.50 -22.06
C HIS A 132 -4.20 -7.15 -22.66
N GLY A 133 -3.50 -8.01 -21.89
CA GLY A 133 -2.28 -8.70 -22.33
C GLY A 133 -1.00 -7.86 -22.24
N GLY A 134 -1.05 -6.69 -21.62
CA GLY A 134 0.11 -5.84 -21.35
C GLY A 134 0.83 -6.19 -20.05
N GLY A 135 1.99 -5.56 -19.83
CA GLY A 135 2.72 -5.66 -18.57
C GLY A 135 2.05 -4.92 -17.42
N TYR A 136 2.41 -5.25 -16.17
CA TYR A 136 1.94 -4.49 -15.01
C TYR A 136 2.50 -3.06 -15.02
N VAL A 137 1.64 -2.09 -14.69
CA VAL A 137 1.97 -0.68 -14.56
C VAL A 137 1.67 -0.29 -13.11
N GLY A 138 2.72 -0.05 -12.33
CA GLY A 138 2.62 0.38 -10.93
C GLY A 138 2.30 1.86 -10.79
N TYR A 139 2.37 2.35 -9.56
CA TYR A 139 2.14 3.76 -9.20
C TYR A 139 3.20 4.73 -9.71
#